data_AF-A0A455U654-F1
#
_entry.id   AF-A0A455U654-F1
#
_cell.length_a   1.000
_cell.length_b   1.000
_cell.length_c   1.000
_cell.angle_alpha   90.00
_cell.angle_beta   90.00
_cell.angle_gamma   90.00
#
_symmetry.space_group_name_H-M   'P 1'
#
loop_
_entity.id
_entity.type
_entity.pdbx_description
1 polymer ?
#
loop_
_entity_poly.entity_id
_entity_poly.type
_entity_poly.pdbx_seq_one_letter_code
_entity_poly.pdbx_strand_id
1 'polypeptide(L)'
;MVAESLTEKQAMLAQRLFKAIADVARESEAAFIGIGRIDRQATLFQDHFISESELDELLGLAAVGELLGWPLNREGEVIDCSITRRVTSLPLERFGKHHMVAIAGGYEKSPGDSCRIAWWLAKRVGYRRSGCSADC
;
A
#
# COMPACT_ATOMS: atom_id res chain seq x y z
N MET A 1 -1.82 -8.43 -0.42
CA MET A 1 -0.95 -9.60 -0.12
C MET A 1 -0.12 -9.91 -1.36
N VAL A 2 1.12 -10.36 -1.19
CA VAL A 2 2.06 -10.60 -2.30
C VAL A 2 2.06 -12.09 -2.61
N ALA A 3 1.89 -12.45 -3.89
CA ALA A 3 2.03 -13.84 -4.32
C ALA A 3 3.52 -14.20 -4.50
N GLU A 4 3.89 -15.46 -4.33
CA GLU A 4 5.24 -15.99 -4.57
C GLU A 4 5.63 -15.85 -6.05
N SER A 5 4.67 -16.04 -6.97
CA SER A 5 4.93 -15.95 -8.41
C SER A 5 3.80 -15.27 -9.19
N LEU A 6 4.08 -14.89 -10.43
CA LEU A 6 3.06 -14.39 -11.35
C LEU A 6 1.99 -15.45 -11.65
N THR A 7 2.39 -16.71 -11.77
CA THR A 7 1.47 -17.84 -11.97
C THR A 7 0.53 -17.99 -10.78
N GLU A 8 1.05 -17.92 -9.56
CA GLU A 8 0.23 -17.97 -8.35
C GLU A 8 -0.72 -16.77 -8.28
N LYS A 9 -0.22 -15.54 -8.52
CA LYS A 9 -1.09 -14.36 -8.60
C LYS A 9 -2.24 -14.58 -9.58
N GLN A 10 -1.96 -15.06 -10.79
CA GLN A 10 -2.99 -15.34 -11.78
C GLN A 10 -3.99 -16.39 -11.30
N ALA A 11 -3.51 -17.47 -10.68
CA ALA A 11 -4.37 -18.51 -10.11
C ALA A 11 -5.28 -17.96 -9.01
N MET A 12 -4.76 -17.13 -8.10
CA MET A 12 -5.54 -16.47 -7.05
C MET A 12 -6.59 -15.53 -7.62
N LEU A 13 -6.20 -14.64 -8.55
CA LEU A 13 -7.11 -13.69 -9.18
C LEU A 13 -8.20 -14.37 -10.03
N ALA A 14 -7.95 -15.59 -10.51
CA ALA A 14 -8.94 -16.36 -11.24
C ALA A 14 -10.05 -16.93 -10.34
N GLN A 15 -9.81 -17.09 -9.04
CA GLN A 15 -10.76 -17.69 -8.10
C GLN A 15 -12.04 -16.85 -7.98
N ARG A 16 -13.19 -17.54 -7.97
CA ARG A 16 -14.50 -16.90 -7.85
C ARG A 16 -14.63 -16.08 -6.56
N LEU A 17 -14.09 -16.58 -5.45
CA LEU A 17 -14.11 -15.87 -4.17
C LEU A 17 -13.32 -14.56 -4.25
N PHE A 18 -12.14 -14.58 -4.86
CA PHE A 18 -11.31 -13.39 -5.03
C PHE A 18 -12.04 -12.30 -5.82
N LYS A 19 -12.69 -12.69 -6.93
CA LYS A 19 -13.51 -11.79 -7.75
C LYS A 19 -14.68 -11.19 -6.98
N ALA A 20 -15.41 -12.01 -6.22
CA ALA A 20 -16.54 -11.54 -5.41
C ALA A 20 -16.10 -10.53 -4.34
N ILE A 21 -14.98 -10.77 -3.66
CA ILE A 21 -14.42 -9.81 -2.68
C ILE A 21 -13.99 -8.51 -3.37
N ALA A 22 -13.36 -8.61 -4.55
CA ALA A 22 -12.97 -7.44 -5.33
C ALA A 22 -14.18 -6.61 -5.78
N ASP A 23 -15.30 -7.25 -6.12
CA ASP A 23 -16.54 -6.56 -6.48
C ASP A 23 -17.17 -5.83 -5.29
N VAL A 24 -17.23 -6.46 -4.11
CA VAL A 24 -17.70 -5.80 -2.89
C VAL A 24 -16.85 -4.59 -2.55
N ALA A 25 -15.52 -4.74 -2.60
CA ALA A 25 -14.62 -3.62 -2.34
C ALA A 25 -14.78 -2.48 -3.37
N ARG A 26 -15.06 -2.80 -4.64
CA ARG A 26 -15.37 -1.82 -5.71
C ARG A 26 -16.70 -1.08 -5.49
N GLU A 27 -17.65 -1.70 -4.81
CA GLU A 27 -18.97 -1.12 -4.51
C GLU A 27 -19.03 -0.40 -3.17
N SER A 28 -17.95 -0.45 -2.39
CA SER A 28 -17.87 0.25 -1.10
C SER A 28 -18.01 1.77 -1.25
N GLU A 29 -18.56 2.43 -0.24
CA GLU A 29 -18.65 3.90 -0.23
C GLU A 29 -17.39 4.53 0.40
N ALA A 30 -16.73 3.78 1.29
CA ALA A 30 -15.55 4.23 2.00
C ALA A 30 -14.51 3.11 2.13
N ALA A 31 -13.24 3.51 2.13
CA ALA A 31 -12.11 2.61 2.34
C ALA A 31 -11.21 3.14 3.46
N PHE A 32 -10.88 2.28 4.42
CA PHE A 32 -9.92 2.54 5.47
C PHE A 32 -8.63 1.79 5.15
N ILE A 33 -7.54 2.52 4.93
CA ILE A 33 -6.29 1.95 4.44
C ILE A 33 -5.18 2.27 5.43
N GLY A 34 -4.50 1.23 5.91
CA GLY A 34 -3.29 1.38 6.70
C GLY A 34 -2.12 1.82 5.82
N ILE A 35 -1.28 2.71 6.34
CA ILE A 35 0.01 3.03 5.71
C ILE A 35 1.11 2.25 6.42
N GLY A 36 1.77 1.33 5.73
CA GLY A 36 2.96 0.64 6.23
C GLY A 36 4.24 1.45 6.03
N ARG A 37 5.27 1.10 6.79
CA ARG A 37 6.67 1.50 6.56
C ARG A 37 7.35 0.44 5.69
N ILE A 38 8.41 0.81 4.97
CA ILE A 38 9.30 -0.14 4.31
C ILE A 38 10.69 0.00 4.90
N ASP A 39 11.06 -0.97 5.73
CA ASP A 39 12.36 -1.15 6.35
C ASP A 39 12.43 -2.53 7.01
N ARG A 40 13.51 -2.79 7.75
CA ARG A 40 13.76 -4.10 8.37
C ARG A 40 12.81 -4.45 9.52
N GLN A 41 11.96 -3.54 9.99
CA GLN A 41 10.92 -3.81 10.99
C GLN A 41 9.51 -3.70 10.40
N ALA A 42 9.40 -3.50 9.08
CA ALA A 42 8.11 -3.51 8.40
C ALA A 42 7.41 -4.86 8.58
N THR A 43 6.12 -4.84 8.91
CA THR A 43 5.27 -6.04 9.03
C THR A 43 5.32 -6.90 7.77
N LEU A 44 5.38 -6.27 6.60
CA LEU A 44 5.50 -6.98 5.32
C LEU A 44 6.73 -7.91 5.26
N PHE A 45 7.83 -7.52 5.90
CA PHE A 45 9.05 -8.33 6.00
C PHE A 45 9.05 -9.26 7.23
N GLN A 46 8.67 -8.74 8.40
CA GLN A 46 8.65 -9.49 9.66
C GLN A 46 7.71 -10.70 9.61
N ASP A 47 6.58 -10.58 8.90
CA ASP A 47 5.61 -11.66 8.73
C ASP A 47 5.93 -12.54 7.50
N HIS A 48 7.10 -12.35 6.87
CA HIS A 48 7.57 -13.13 5.72
C HIS A 48 6.68 -13.08 4.48
N PHE A 49 5.91 -12.00 4.27
CA PHE A 49 5.23 -11.77 2.98
C PHE A 49 6.22 -11.41 1.86
N ILE A 50 7.40 -10.90 2.24
CA ILE A 50 8.53 -10.65 1.35
C ILE A 50 9.81 -11.22 1.96
N SER A 51 10.69 -11.68 1.09
CA SER A 51 12.05 -12.13 1.39
C SER A 51 13.00 -10.96 1.64
N GLU A 52 14.17 -11.27 2.19
CA GLU A 52 15.23 -10.27 2.39
C GLU A 52 15.70 -9.65 1.07
N SER A 53 15.83 -10.44 -0.01
CA SER A 53 16.23 -9.89 -1.32
C SER A 53 15.18 -8.94 -1.91
N GLU A 54 13.89 -9.20 -1.67
CA GLU A 54 12.82 -8.29 -2.07
C GLU A 54 12.79 -7.03 -1.20
N LEU A 55 13.07 -7.13 0.10
CA LEU A 55 13.22 -5.95 0.96
C LEU A 55 14.41 -5.09 0.50
N ASP A 56 15.56 -5.71 0.21
CA ASP A 56 16.74 -5.00 -0.26
C ASP A 56 16.51 -4.35 -1.64
N GLU A 57 15.74 -4.98 -2.54
CA GLU A 57 15.27 -4.36 -3.78
C GLU A 57 14.45 -3.09 -3.50
N LEU A 58 13.48 -3.16 -2.58
CA LEU A 58 12.65 -2.02 -2.22
C LEU A 58 13.46 -0.87 -1.61
N LEU A 59 14.39 -1.19 -0.71
CA LEU A 59 15.29 -0.21 -0.10
C LEU A 59 16.22 0.42 -1.14
N GLY A 60 16.75 -0.39 -2.06
CA GLY A 60 17.58 0.08 -3.19
C GLY A 60 16.82 1.01 -4.15
N LEU A 61 15.51 0.81 -4.28
CA LEU A 61 14.60 1.68 -5.05
C LEU A 61 14.04 2.85 -4.23
N ALA A 62 14.55 3.09 -3.02
CA ALA A 62 14.13 4.15 -2.11
C ALA A 62 12.62 4.12 -1.75
N ALA A 63 12.04 2.92 -1.66
CA ALA A 63 10.72 2.75 -1.09
C ALA A 63 10.71 3.18 0.38
N VAL A 64 9.71 3.95 0.79
CA VAL A 64 9.58 4.45 2.17
C VAL A 64 8.32 3.96 2.88
N GLY A 65 7.35 3.47 2.12
CA GLY A 65 6.13 2.92 2.69
C GLY A 65 5.32 2.11 1.69
N GLU A 66 4.23 1.56 2.16
CA GLU A 66 3.32 0.77 1.35
C GLU A 66 1.86 1.04 1.69
N LEU A 67 0.98 0.77 0.72
CA LEU A 67 -0.46 0.73 0.89
C LEU A 67 -0.97 -0.58 0.31
N LEU A 68 -1.60 -1.44 1.11
CA LEU A 68 -2.16 -2.72 0.66
C LEU A 68 -1.13 -3.64 -0.05
N GLY A 69 0.15 -3.48 0.26
CA GLY A 69 1.29 -4.15 -0.36
C GLY A 69 1.89 -3.43 -1.57
N TRP A 70 1.34 -2.29 -1.98
CA TRP A 70 1.90 -1.47 -3.07
C TRP A 70 3.01 -0.57 -2.54
N PRO A 71 4.28 -0.78 -2.92
CA PRO A 71 5.40 0.01 -2.44
C PRO A 71 5.41 1.40 -3.07
N LEU A 72 5.72 2.40 -2.26
CA LEU A 72 5.72 3.82 -2.63
C LEU A 72 7.07 4.46 -2.33
N ASN A 73 7.52 5.32 -3.25
CA ASN A 73 8.64 6.22 -3.02
C ASN A 73 8.20 7.41 -2.15
N ARG A 74 9.14 8.32 -1.84
CA ARG A 74 8.86 9.51 -1.02
C ARG A 74 7.77 10.38 -1.63
N GLU A 75 7.71 10.45 -2.95
CA GLU A 75 6.77 11.27 -3.73
C GLU A 75 5.35 10.67 -3.74
N GLY A 76 5.19 9.48 -3.16
CA GLY A 76 3.96 8.71 -3.14
C GLY A 76 3.69 7.96 -4.44
N GLU A 77 4.67 7.87 -5.33
CA GLU A 77 4.54 7.13 -6.59
C GLU A 77 4.79 5.63 -6.37
N VAL A 78 3.99 4.80 -7.05
CA VAL A 78 4.16 3.35 -7.01
C VAL A 78 5.47 2.98 -7.71
N ILE A 79 6.30 2.21 -7.01
CA ILE A 79 7.57 1.71 -7.54
C ILE A 79 7.28 0.46 -8.39
N ASP A 80 7.73 0.41 -9.65
CA ASP A 80 7.73 -0.83 -10.44
C ASP A 80 8.90 -1.72 -10.03
N CYS A 81 8.59 -2.84 -9.40
CA CYS A 81 9.54 -3.81 -8.89
C CYS A 81 8.95 -5.23 -8.91
N SER A 82 9.73 -6.22 -8.50
CA SER A 82 9.27 -7.61 -8.44
C SER A 82 7.99 -7.81 -7.61
N ILE A 83 7.86 -7.06 -6.51
CA ILE A 83 6.71 -7.11 -5.58
C ILE A 83 5.45 -6.55 -6.25
N THR A 84 5.51 -5.35 -6.82
CA THR A 84 4.38 -4.67 -7.47
C THR A 84 3.72 -5.54 -8.53
N ARG A 85 4.51 -6.35 -9.25
CA ARG A 85 4.00 -7.28 -10.27
C ARG A 85 3.21 -8.44 -9.67
N ARG A 86 3.45 -8.82 -8.41
CA ARG A 86 2.83 -9.95 -7.69
C ARG A 86 1.84 -9.56 -6.59
N VAL A 87 1.66 -8.27 -6.30
CA VAL A 87 0.58 -7.82 -5.40
C VAL A 87 -0.77 -8.29 -5.93
N THR A 88 -1.57 -8.89 -5.05
CA THR A 88 -2.92 -9.38 -5.35
C THR A 88 -4.01 -8.41 -4.89
N SER A 89 -3.70 -7.43 -4.04
CA SER A 89 -4.68 -6.45 -3.58
C SER A 89 -5.20 -5.57 -4.74
N LEU A 90 -6.29 -4.84 -4.49
CA LEU A 90 -6.85 -3.94 -5.48
C LEU A 90 -5.82 -2.87 -5.88
N PRO A 91 -5.70 -2.55 -7.19
CA PRO A 91 -4.89 -1.42 -7.65
C PRO A 91 -5.35 -0.11 -7.01
N LEU A 92 -4.38 0.73 -6.62
CA LEU A 92 -4.66 1.99 -5.93
C LEU A 92 -5.55 2.94 -6.75
N GLU A 93 -5.47 2.87 -8.08
CA GLU A 93 -6.28 3.68 -9.01
C GLU A 93 -7.78 3.39 -8.87
N ARG A 94 -8.14 2.19 -8.41
CA ARG A 94 -9.55 1.80 -8.25
C ARG A 94 -10.23 2.52 -7.09
N PHE A 95 -9.48 3.08 -6.16
CA PHE A 95 -10.04 3.78 -5.00
C PHE A 95 -10.38 5.26 -5.24
N GLY A 96 -10.12 5.80 -6.44
CA GLY A 96 -10.40 7.21 -6.76
C GLY A 96 -11.87 7.64 -6.64
N LYS A 97 -12.81 6.69 -6.51
CA LYS A 97 -14.25 6.96 -6.30
C LYS A 97 -14.70 6.84 -4.84
N HIS A 98 -13.87 6.32 -3.94
CA HIS A 98 -14.24 6.02 -2.56
C HIS A 98 -13.85 7.14 -1.60
N HIS A 99 -14.60 7.31 -0.52
CA HIS A 99 -14.15 8.10 0.62
C HIS A 99 -13.01 7.37 1.31
N MET A 100 -11.77 7.80 1.07
CA MET A 100 -10.58 7.15 1.64
C MET A 100 -10.13 7.82 2.93
N VAL A 101 -9.93 6.98 3.95
CA VAL A 101 -9.31 7.36 5.22
C VAL A 101 -8.01 6.55 5.35
N ALA A 102 -6.89 7.26 5.29
CA ALA A 102 -5.58 6.67 5.52
C ALA A 102 -5.25 6.72 7.01
N ILE A 103 -4.83 5.60 7.58
CA ILE A 103 -4.45 5.49 8.98
C ILE A 103 -2.97 5.17 9.05
N ALA A 104 -2.19 6.05 9.66
CA ALA A 104 -0.80 5.83 9.99
C ALA A 104 -0.62 5.94 11.51
N GLY A 105 0.07 4.97 12.11
CA GLY A 105 0.36 4.95 13.54
C GLY A 105 1.66 4.21 13.81
N GLY A 106 2.32 4.55 14.92
CA GLY A 106 3.59 3.98 15.36
C GLY A 106 4.65 5.05 15.62
N TYR A 107 5.17 5.12 16.85
CA TYR A 107 6.17 6.11 17.29
C TYR A 107 7.47 6.07 16.49
N GLU A 108 7.82 4.91 15.93
CA GLU A 108 9.03 4.73 15.14
C GLU A 108 8.87 5.11 13.67
N LYS A 109 7.64 5.35 13.21
CA LYS A 109 7.40 5.73 11.83
C LYS A 109 7.72 7.21 11.68
N SER A 110 8.73 7.54 10.89
CA SER A 110 9.08 8.94 10.62
C SER A 110 7.81 9.70 10.21
N PRO A 111 7.44 10.79 10.91
CA PRO A 111 6.27 11.57 10.60
C PRO A 111 6.28 12.03 9.13
N GLY A 112 7.46 12.35 8.59
CA GLY A 112 7.64 12.85 7.23
C GLY A 112 7.18 11.87 6.15
N ASP A 113 7.65 10.62 6.16
CA ASP A 113 7.33 9.66 5.10
C ASP A 113 5.85 9.25 5.14
N SER A 114 5.29 9.08 6.33
CA SER A 114 3.85 8.80 6.50
C SER A 114 2.97 9.95 6.04
N CYS A 115 3.37 11.18 6.38
CA CYS A 115 2.62 12.38 6.05
C CYS A 115 2.62 12.64 4.53
N ARG A 116 3.75 12.37 3.84
CA ARG A 116 3.84 12.49 2.39
C ARG A 116 3.00 11.44 1.66
N ILE A 117 3.01 10.19 2.11
CA ILE A 117 2.13 9.15 1.53
C ILE A 117 0.66 9.48 1.78
N ALA A 118 0.32 9.93 3.00
CA ALA A 118 -1.04 10.39 3.31
C ALA A 118 -1.43 11.60 2.44
N TRP A 119 -0.50 12.50 2.14
CA TRP A 119 -0.73 13.67 1.28
C TRP A 119 -0.87 13.31 -0.20
N TRP A 120 -0.10 12.33 -0.69
CA TRP A 120 -0.28 11.78 -2.03
C TRP A 120 -1.67 11.14 -2.16
N LEU A 121 -2.09 10.35 -1.17
CA LEU A 121 -3.44 9.82 -1.10
C LEU A 121 -4.44 10.97 -1.14
N ALA A 122 -4.26 11.98 -0.29
CA ALA A 122 -5.15 13.13 -0.19
C ALA A 122 -5.41 13.83 -1.53
N LYS A 123 -4.38 13.99 -2.36
CA LYS A 123 -4.48 14.59 -3.70
C LYS A 123 -5.31 13.77 -4.70
N ARG A 124 -5.34 12.44 -4.58
CA ARG A 124 -6.07 11.57 -5.52
C ARG A 124 -7.53 11.34 -5.15
N VAL A 125 -7.92 11.57 -3.89
CA VAL A 125 -9.28 11.25 -3.38
C VAL A 125 -10.03 12.43 -2.77
N GLY A 126 -9.50 13.65 -2.81
CA GLY A 126 -10.20 14.82 -2.28
C GLY A 126 -10.33 14.78 -0.75
N TYR A 127 -9.25 14.42 -0.07
CA TYR A 127 -9.19 14.27 1.39
C TYR A 127 -9.45 15.59 2.14
N ARG A 128 -10.25 15.51 3.21
CA ARG A 128 -10.39 16.55 4.24
C ARG A 128 -9.59 16.13 5.48
N ARG A 129 -8.66 17.01 5.90
CA ARG A 129 -7.75 16.84 7.04
C ARG A 129 -8.55 16.64 8.34
N SER A 130 -8.22 15.62 9.13
CA SER A 130 -8.62 15.53 10.54
C SER A 130 -7.42 15.11 11.39
N GLY A 131 -6.74 16.09 12.02
CA GLY A 131 -5.91 15.83 13.21
C GLY A 131 -4.38 15.83 13.08
N CYS A 132 -3.77 16.18 11.96
CA CYS A 132 -2.30 16.29 11.85
C CYS A 132 -1.87 17.77 11.83
N SER A 133 -1.04 18.19 12.81
CA SER A 133 -0.51 19.56 12.94
C SER A 133 0.30 19.98 11.71
N ALA A 134 0.48 21.30 11.55
CA ALA A 134 0.96 21.94 10.33
C ALA A 134 2.46 21.76 10.03
N ASP A 135 3.18 20.98 10.83
CA ASP A 135 4.63 20.79 10.71
C ASP A 135 4.99 19.44 10.04
N CYS A 136 4.22 19.12 9.00
CA CYS A 136 4.71 18.47 7.79
C CYS A 136 4.64 19.52 6.67
#